data_AF-A0A3C0L4A0-F1
#
_entry.id   AF-A0A3C0L4A0-F1
#
_cell.length_a   1.000
_cell.length_b   1.000
_cell.length_c   1.000
_cell.angle_alpha   90.00
_cell.angle_beta   90.00
_cell.angle_gamma   90.00
#
_symmetry.space_group_name_H-M   'P 1'
#
loop_
_entity.id
_entity.type
_entity.pdbx_description
1 polymer ?
#
loop_
_entity_poly.entity_id
_entity_poly.type
_entity_poly.pdbx_seq_one_letter_code
_entity_poly.pdbx_strand_id
1 'polypeptide(L)'
;MASAQCRLTENFRFTEGASIHELAEALLAGQVTLPAAGDRIKTIAPKALTDALLRSAFSDYFSALAKCASVQDLLKAFESVRLLAPRYQGPLGVHDLNAKIEQLMQKLGLLKRLRGAHYHG
;
A
#
# COMPACT_ATOMS: atom_id res chain seq x y z
N MET A 1 13.69 -33.58 25.10
CA MET A 1 12.65 -33.48 24.05
C MET A 1 13.28 -32.80 22.84
N ALA A 2 13.44 -33.51 21.73
CA ALA A 2 14.04 -32.94 20.52
C ALA A 2 13.00 -32.09 19.78
N SER A 3 13.34 -30.84 19.53
CA SER A 3 12.50 -29.86 18.84
C SER A 3 12.39 -30.21 17.35
N ALA A 4 11.21 -30.61 16.90
CA ALA A 4 10.88 -30.77 15.47
C ALA A 4 10.57 -29.40 14.84
N GLN A 5 11.56 -28.50 14.83
CA GLN A 5 11.45 -27.21 14.15
C GLN A 5 12.33 -27.20 12.90
N CYS A 6 11.72 -26.90 11.75
CA CYS A 6 12.42 -26.68 10.49
C CYS A 6 12.18 -25.24 10.04
N ARG A 7 13.25 -24.49 9.76
CA ARG A 7 13.20 -23.11 9.27
C ARG A 7 13.58 -23.09 7.79
N LEU A 8 12.66 -22.62 6.96
CA LEU A 8 12.92 -22.41 5.53
C LEU A 8 13.64 -21.07 5.35
N THR A 9 14.72 -21.07 4.56
CA THR A 9 15.57 -19.88 4.34
C THR A 9 15.58 -19.40 2.89
N GLU A 10 15.23 -20.25 1.93
CA GLU A 10 15.30 -19.93 0.50
C GLU A 10 14.09 -19.12 0.00
N ASN A 11 14.36 -18.08 -0.78
CA ASN A 11 13.34 -17.24 -1.42
C ASN A 11 13.38 -17.42 -2.95
N PHE A 12 12.31 -18.00 -3.51
CA PHE A 12 12.20 -18.23 -4.97
C PHE A 12 11.45 -17.12 -5.71
N ARG A 13 10.84 -16.17 -4.98
CA ARG A 13 9.98 -15.14 -5.56
C ARG A 13 10.77 -13.90 -5.96
N PHE A 14 11.81 -13.59 -5.21
CA PHE A 14 12.64 -12.41 -5.42
C PHE A 14 14.05 -12.87 -5.82
N THR A 15 14.51 -12.46 -7.00
CA THR A 15 15.90 -12.70 -7.41
C THR A 15 16.87 -11.90 -6.55
N GLU A 16 18.11 -12.35 -6.44
CA GLU A 16 19.21 -11.59 -5.84
C GLU A 16 19.27 -10.17 -6.45
N GLY A 17 19.41 -9.13 -5.61
CA GLY A 17 19.30 -7.72 -6.03
C GLY A 17 17.87 -7.13 -6.03
N ALA A 18 16.85 -7.91 -5.65
CA ALA A 18 15.50 -7.40 -5.49
C ALA A 18 15.36 -6.60 -4.19
N SER A 19 15.30 -5.27 -4.32
CA SER A 19 15.04 -4.26 -3.27
C SER A 19 14.24 -4.67 -2.02
N ILE A 20 13.13 -5.43 -2.15
CA ILE A 20 12.30 -5.86 -1.01
C ILE A 20 13.01 -6.92 -0.15
N HIS A 21 13.72 -7.87 -0.77
CA HIS A 21 14.43 -8.92 -0.05
C HIS A 21 15.59 -8.32 0.76
N GLU A 22 16.39 -7.45 0.13
CA GLU A 22 17.49 -6.76 0.81
C GLU A 22 17.00 -5.91 1.98
N LEU A 23 15.89 -5.19 1.81
CA LEU A 23 15.29 -4.43 2.90
C LEU A 23 14.82 -5.34 4.05
N ALA A 24 14.20 -6.48 3.74
CA ALA A 24 13.76 -7.42 4.77
C ALA A 24 14.93 -7.99 5.58
N GLU A 25 16.01 -8.40 4.91
CA GLU A 25 17.23 -8.89 5.59
C GLU A 25 17.89 -7.80 6.43
N ALA A 26 17.98 -6.56 5.92
CA ALA A 26 18.51 -5.43 6.67
C ALA A 26 17.70 -5.15 7.95
N LEU A 27 16.36 -5.21 7.87
CA LEU A 27 15.47 -5.06 9.03
C LEU A 27 15.67 -6.19 10.05
N LEU A 28 15.82 -7.44 9.60
CA LEU A 28 16.09 -8.59 10.47
C LEU A 28 17.46 -8.49 11.15
N ALA A 29 18.46 -7.95 10.45
CA ALA A 29 19.78 -7.67 10.99
C ALA A 29 19.82 -6.44 11.93
N GLY A 30 18.70 -5.74 12.12
CA GLY A 30 18.60 -4.55 12.97
C GLY A 30 19.28 -3.31 12.39
N GLN A 31 19.53 -3.29 11.08
CA GLN A 31 20.12 -2.13 10.42
C GLN A 31 19.10 -0.97 10.37
N VAL A 32 19.51 0.19 10.86
CA VAL A 32 18.68 1.40 10.91
C VAL A 32 18.68 2.14 9.57
N THR A 33 19.74 1.95 8.78
CA THR A 33 19.88 2.55 7.44
C THR A 33 19.24 1.65 6.40
N LEU A 34 18.27 2.18 5.68
CA LEU A 34 17.68 1.50 4.53
C LEU A 34 18.76 1.30 3.47
N PRO A 35 18.91 0.08 2.90
CA PRO A 35 19.82 -0.14 1.79
C PRO A 35 19.44 0.76 0.62
N ALA A 36 20.41 1.10 -0.24
CA ALA A 36 20.18 1.85 -1.47
C ALA A 36 19.39 0.98 -2.46
N ALA A 37 18.10 0.79 -2.20
CA ALA A 37 17.23 -0.19 -2.85
C ALA A 37 16.71 0.25 -4.24
N GLY A 38 17.55 0.97 -4.99
CA GLY A 38 17.29 1.49 -6.32
C GLY A 38 15.97 2.27 -6.44
N ASP A 39 15.39 2.32 -7.64
CA ASP A 39 14.14 3.04 -7.91
C ASP A 39 12.88 2.38 -7.31
N ARG A 40 13.00 1.18 -6.76
CA ARG A 40 11.86 0.34 -6.35
C ARG A 40 11.35 0.62 -4.94
N ILE A 41 12.20 1.11 -4.05
CA ILE A 41 11.81 1.52 -2.69
C ILE A 41 12.17 2.98 -2.49
N LYS A 42 11.17 3.77 -2.09
CA LYS A 42 11.34 5.21 -1.85
C LYS A 42 10.85 5.53 -0.46
N THR A 43 11.72 6.18 0.31
CA THR A 43 11.35 6.75 1.60
C THR A 43 10.97 8.19 1.41
N ILE A 44 9.82 8.56 1.95
CA ILE A 44 9.32 9.92 1.92
C ILE A 44 9.08 10.40 3.34
N ALA A 45 9.26 11.70 3.58
CA ALA A 45 8.79 12.30 4.81
C ALA A 45 7.25 12.21 4.87
N PRO A 46 6.62 12.10 6.06
CA PRO A 46 5.16 12.07 6.21
C PRO A 46 4.41 13.14 5.42
N LYS A 47 4.92 14.38 5.45
CA LYS A 47 4.36 15.55 4.75
C LYS A 47 4.39 15.43 3.20
N ALA A 48 5.20 14.53 2.65
CA ALA A 48 5.28 14.29 1.22
C ALA A 48 4.23 13.28 0.71
N LEU A 49 3.40 12.69 1.59
CA LEU A 49 2.25 11.89 1.20
C LEU A 49 1.10 12.80 0.70
N THR A 50 1.25 13.29 -0.54
CA THR A 50 0.32 14.23 -1.17
C THR A 50 -0.82 13.53 -1.91
N ASP A 51 -1.89 14.28 -2.21
CA ASP A 51 -3.01 13.79 -3.05
C ASP A 51 -2.51 13.35 -4.44
N ALA A 52 -1.49 14.01 -4.98
CA ALA A 52 -0.89 13.65 -6.27
C ALA A 52 -0.21 12.28 -6.21
N LEU A 53 0.53 11.99 -5.14
CA LEU A 53 1.17 10.70 -4.93
C LEU A 53 0.11 9.59 -4.78
N LEU A 54 -0.92 9.82 -3.98
CA LEU A 54 -2.03 8.87 -3.81
C LEU A 54 -2.77 8.63 -5.13
N ARG A 55 -3.04 9.69 -5.90
CA ARG A 55 -3.68 9.57 -7.21
C ARG A 55 -2.83 8.78 -8.20
N SER A 56 -1.51 8.98 -8.18
CA SER A 56 -0.59 8.21 -9.02
C SER A 56 -0.53 6.74 -8.60
N ALA A 57 -0.56 6.46 -7.29
CA ALA A 57 -0.51 5.09 -6.79
C ALA A 57 -1.79 4.31 -7.16
N PHE A 58 -2.96 4.92 -7.02
CA PHE A 58 -4.26 4.29 -7.31
C PHE A 58 -4.78 4.58 -8.73
N SER A 59 -3.93 5.00 -9.67
CA SER A 59 -4.35 5.46 -11.01
C SER A 59 -5.15 4.41 -11.77
N ASP A 60 -4.71 3.16 -11.72
CA ASP A 60 -5.32 2.06 -12.46
C ASP A 60 -6.71 1.75 -11.91
N TYR A 61 -6.83 1.72 -10.58
CA TYR A 61 -8.10 1.53 -9.89
C TYR A 61 -9.08 2.68 -10.18
N PHE A 62 -8.61 3.93 -10.10
CA PHE A 62 -9.44 5.10 -10.40
C PHE A 62 -9.87 5.15 -11.86
N SER A 63 -8.99 4.75 -12.79
CA SER A 63 -9.32 4.61 -14.21
C SER A 63 -10.35 3.48 -14.44
N ALA A 64 -10.21 2.34 -13.76
CA ALA A 64 -11.17 1.24 -13.86
C ALA A 64 -12.56 1.65 -13.36
N LEU A 65 -12.64 2.38 -12.26
CA LEU A 65 -13.88 2.99 -11.77
C LEU A 65 -14.51 3.95 -12.78
N ALA A 66 -13.70 4.88 -13.32
CA ALA A 66 -14.18 5.88 -14.27
C ALA A 66 -14.74 5.27 -15.57
N LYS A 67 -14.17 4.13 -15.99
CA LYS A 67 -14.57 3.40 -17.22
C LYS A 67 -15.70 2.40 -16.98
N CYS A 68 -16.22 2.29 -15.75
CA CYS A 68 -17.17 1.24 -15.36
C CYS A 68 -16.68 -0.16 -15.77
N ALA A 69 -15.41 -0.46 -15.48
CA ALA A 69 -14.78 -1.73 -15.84
C ALA A 69 -15.51 -2.93 -15.20
N SER A 70 -15.18 -4.13 -15.67
CA SER A 70 -15.71 -5.35 -15.08
C SER A 70 -15.32 -5.47 -13.60
N VAL A 71 -16.12 -6.18 -12.81
CA VAL A 71 -15.81 -6.45 -11.39
C VAL A 71 -14.43 -7.09 -11.24
N GLN A 72 -14.07 -8.00 -12.15
CA GLN A 72 -12.79 -8.68 -12.13
C GLN A 72 -11.62 -7.71 -12.34
N ASP A 73 -11.74 -6.80 -13.31
CA ASP A 73 -10.69 -5.80 -13.59
C ASP A 73 -10.58 -4.80 -12.45
N LEU A 74 -11.71 -4.42 -11.84
CA LEU A 74 -11.74 -3.52 -10.70
C LEU A 74 -11.06 -4.12 -9.47
N LEU A 75 -11.34 -5.39 -9.16
CA LEU A 75 -10.67 -6.10 -8.06
C LEU A 75 -9.17 -6.24 -8.33
N LYS A 76 -8.80 -6.63 -9.56
CA LYS A 76 -7.39 -6.75 -9.95
C LYS A 76 -6.64 -5.42 -9.83
N ALA A 77 -7.26 -4.32 -10.24
CA ALA A 77 -6.68 -2.98 -10.13
C ALA A 77 -6.64 -2.48 -8.68
N PHE A 78 -7.59 -2.89 -7.84
CA PHE A 78 -7.58 -2.57 -6.41
C PHE A 78 -6.48 -3.34 -5.66
N GLU A 79 -6.25 -4.60 -5.99
CA GLU A 79 -5.26 -5.45 -5.34
C GLU A 79 -3.81 -5.15 -5.75
N SER A 80 -3.60 -4.38 -6.82
CA SER A 80 -2.24 -4.03 -7.29
C SER A 80 -1.51 -3.08 -6.35
N VAL A 81 -2.25 -2.32 -5.51
CA VAL A 81 -1.69 -1.35 -4.57
C VAL A 81 -2.39 -1.44 -3.22
N ARG A 82 -1.62 -1.43 -2.14
CA ARG A 82 -2.14 -1.42 -0.77
C ARG A 82 -1.39 -0.40 0.08
N LEU A 83 -2.15 0.39 0.84
CA LEU A 83 -1.60 1.20 1.93
C LEU A 83 -1.64 0.40 3.22
N LEU A 84 -0.51 0.38 3.93
CA LEU A 84 -0.38 -0.25 5.24
C LEU A 84 0.00 0.83 6.24
N ALA A 85 -0.72 0.87 7.37
CA ALA A 85 -0.49 1.83 8.44
C ALA A 85 -0.29 1.08 9.77
N PRO A 86 0.69 1.50 10.59
CA PRO A 86 0.95 0.84 11.88
C PRO A 86 -0.10 1.18 12.96
N ARG A 87 -0.95 2.18 12.73
CA ARG A 87 -1.94 2.68 13.70
C ARG A 87 -3.30 2.83 13.04
N TYR A 88 -4.37 2.71 13.84
CA TYR A 88 -5.73 2.94 13.36
C TYR A 88 -6.05 4.43 13.18
N GLN A 89 -5.72 5.27 14.17
CA GLN A 89 -5.99 6.72 14.16
C GLN A 89 -4.74 7.56 13.95
N GLY A 90 -4.94 8.80 13.51
CA GLY A 90 -3.93 9.85 13.38
C GLY A 90 -3.59 10.13 11.91
N PRO A 91 -2.79 11.15 11.60
CA PRO A 91 -2.60 11.63 10.22
C PRO A 91 -2.11 10.59 9.19
N LEU A 92 -1.46 9.51 9.66
CA LEU A 92 -1.01 8.36 8.87
C LEU A 92 -1.64 7.04 9.34
N GLY A 93 -2.73 7.11 10.11
CA GLY A 93 -3.51 5.98 10.55
C GLY A 93 -4.52 5.56 9.48
N VAL A 94 -4.98 4.31 9.57
CA VAL A 94 -5.95 3.73 8.61
C VAL A 94 -7.17 4.63 8.42
N HIS A 95 -7.77 5.11 9.51
CA HIS A 95 -8.98 5.94 9.48
C HIS A 95 -8.80 7.21 8.64
N ASP A 96 -7.78 8.02 8.97
CA ASP A 96 -7.51 9.27 8.29
C ASP A 96 -7.02 9.07 6.84
N LEU A 97 -6.26 8.00 6.57
CA LEU A 97 -5.83 7.65 5.22
C LEU A 97 -7.02 7.23 4.34
N ASN A 98 -7.96 6.45 4.87
CA ASN A 98 -9.19 6.08 4.18
C ASN A 98 -10.02 7.34 3.86
N ALA A 99 -10.24 8.20 4.85
CA ALA A 99 -10.95 9.47 4.66
C ALA A 99 -10.29 10.33 3.57
N LYS A 100 -8.96 10.37 3.52
CA LYS A 100 -8.21 11.11 2.49
C LYS A 100 -8.41 10.53 1.08
N ILE A 101 -8.37 9.20 0.93
CA ILE A 101 -8.64 8.54 -0.36
C ILE A 101 -10.09 8.77 -0.79
N GLU A 102 -11.06 8.64 0.11
CA GLU A 102 -12.47 8.88 -0.18
C GLU A 102 -12.71 10.33 -0.64
N GLN A 103 -12.13 11.31 0.05
CA GLN A 103 -12.19 12.71 -0.36
C GLN A 103 -11.57 12.93 -1.74
N LEU A 104 -10.46 12.26 -2.05
CA LEU A 104 -9.85 12.30 -3.38
C LEU A 104 -10.78 11.70 -4.45
N MET A 105 -11.39 10.55 -4.18
CA MET A 105 -12.36 9.92 -5.08
C MET A 105 -13.60 10.79 -5.30
N GLN A 106 -14.07 11.51 -4.27
CA GLN A 106 -15.15 12.49 -4.39
C GLN A 106 -14.75 13.68 -5.26
N LYS A 107 -13.55 14.25 -5.06
CA LYS A 107 -13.01 15.33 -5.92
C LYS A 107 -12.92 14.90 -7.39
N LEU A 108 -12.63 13.63 -7.64
CA LEU A 108 -12.55 13.04 -8.99
C LEU A 108 -13.92 12.61 -9.55
N GLY A 109 -15.01 12.76 -8.79
CA GLY A 109 -16.36 12.36 -9.21
C GLY A 109 -16.60 10.84 -9.24
N LEU A 110 -15.68 10.04 -8.68
CA LEU A 110 -15.74 8.58 -8.67
C LEU A 110 -16.62 8.04 -7.53
N LEU A 111 -16.71 8.80 -6.44
CA LEU A 111 -17.55 8.46 -5.30
C LEU A 111 -18.65 9.51 -5.14
N LYS A 112 -19.90 9.08 -5.28
CA LYS A 112 -21.05 9.92 -4.92
C LYS A 112 -21.15 9.93 -3.39
N ARG A 113 -21.35 11.12 -2.81
CA ARG A 113 -21.47 11.29 -1.35
C ARG A 113 -22.58 10.37 -0.81
N LEU A 114 -22.22 9.33 -0.07
CA LEU A 114 -23.20 8.49 0.64
C LEU A 114 -23.87 9.36 1.71
N ARG A 115 -25.13 9.73 1.48
CA ARG A 115 -26.00 10.25 2.53
C ARG A 115 -26.41 9.05 3.40
N GLY A 116 -25.60 8.79 4.42
CA GLY A 116 -25.93 7.89 5.52
C GLY A 116 -25.65 6.40 5.28
N ALA A 117 -25.43 5.72 6.41
CA ALA A 117 -25.38 4.28 6.65
C ALA A 117 -24.03 3.55 6.45
N HIS A 118 -23.37 3.30 7.59
CA HIS A 118 -22.56 2.10 7.92
C HIS A 118 -21.31 1.77 7.09
N TYR A 119 -20.48 2.75 6.76
CA TYR A 119 -19.09 2.44 6.40
C TYR A 119 -18.19 2.63 7.61
N HIS A 120 -17.71 1.52 8.18
CA HIS A 120 -16.70 1.50 9.24
C HIS A 120 -15.40 1.06 8.59
N GLY A 121 -14.60 2.04 8.14
CA GLY A 121 -13.26 1.80 7.60
C GLY A 121 -12.32 1.18 8.62
#